data_AF-A0A387G773-F1
#
_entry.id   AF-A0A387G773-F1
#
_cell.length_a   1.000
_cell.length_b   1.000
_cell.length_c   1.000
_cell.angle_alpha   90.00
_cell.angle_beta   90.00
_cell.angle_gamma   90.00
#
_symmetry.space_group_name_H-M   'P 1'
#
loop_
_entity.id
_entity.type
_entity.pdbx_description
1 polymer ?
#
loop_
_entity_poly.entity_id
_entity_poly.type
_entity_poly.pdbx_seq_one_letter_code
_entity_poly.pdbx_strand_id
1 'polypeptide(L)'
;MDTQFPEFEIFAPKIEVAWATLQRQYASQITGAELDHLFACLVFGLTSPAYAERKPALHFDICRALVAMKLPSNRTDAALHAVPEPTQPWVESARELIESQGAKMGRMLQETHHFNDDSAADADPSAPGRPGNSEDKAA
;
A
#
# COMPACT_ATOMS: atom_id res chain seq x y z
N MET A 1 10.62 16.83 5.55
CA MET A 1 9.89 16.98 4.28
C MET A 1 8.51 16.40 4.53
N ASP A 2 7.50 17.25 4.55
CA ASP A 2 6.10 16.83 4.62
C ASP A 2 5.68 16.38 3.22
N THR A 3 6.00 15.14 2.87
CA THR A 3 5.42 14.50 1.69
C THR A 3 3.96 14.22 1.99
N GLN A 4 3.11 15.18 1.62
CA GLN A 4 1.68 15.04 1.61
C GLN A 4 1.34 14.14 0.41
N PHE A 5 1.26 12.83 0.64
CA PHE A 5 0.86 11.86 -0.37
C PHE A 5 -0.67 11.96 -0.52
N PRO A 6 -1.22 12.38 -1.68
CA PRO A 6 -2.66 12.41 -1.90
C PRO A 6 -3.32 11.05 -1.63
N GLU A 7 -2.58 9.97 -1.83
CA GLU A 7 -2.99 8.60 -1.58
C GLU A 7 -3.18 8.28 -0.09
N PHE A 8 -2.58 9.08 0.80
CA PHE A 8 -2.73 8.93 2.24
C PHE A 8 -4.19 9.10 2.68
N GLU A 9 -4.93 10.00 2.03
CA GLU A 9 -6.35 10.22 2.28
C GLU A 9 -7.20 8.99 1.91
N ILE A 10 -6.74 8.18 0.95
CA ILE A 10 -7.43 6.97 0.51
C ILE A 10 -7.24 5.84 1.52
N PHE A 11 -6.05 5.71 2.11
CA PHE A 11 -5.75 4.67 3.09
C PHE A 11 -6.24 5.01 4.51
N ALA A 12 -6.25 6.28 4.90
CA ALA A 12 -6.57 6.72 6.26
C ALA A 12 -7.88 6.12 6.82
N PRO A 13 -9.03 6.15 6.11
CA PRO A 13 -10.26 5.54 6.62
C PRO A 13 -10.14 4.02 6.85
N LYS A 14 -9.34 3.32 6.04
CA LYS A 14 -9.10 1.88 6.23
C LYS A 14 -8.19 1.62 7.42
N ILE A 15 -7.18 2.45 7.61
CA ILE A 15 -6.29 2.39 8.78
C ILE A 15 -7.09 2.53 10.07
N GLU A 16 -7.99 3.51 10.15
CA GLU A 16 -8.87 3.72 11.30
C GLU A 16 -9.66 2.45 11.68
N VAL A 17 -10.40 1.90 10.70
CA VAL A 17 -11.26 0.74 10.91
C VAL A 17 -10.45 -0.52 11.22
N ALA A 18 -9.35 -0.73 10.50
CA ALA A 18 -8.47 -1.88 10.68
C ALA A 18 -7.83 -1.89 12.06
N TRP A 19 -7.29 -0.75 12.50
CA TRP A 19 -6.68 -0.62 13.82
C TRP A 19 -7.70 -0.90 14.94
N ALA A 20 -8.88 -0.28 14.87
CA ALA A 20 -9.94 -0.52 15.85
C ALA A 20 -10.37 -2.00 15.89
N THR A 21 -10.39 -2.67 14.73
CA THR A 21 -10.72 -4.10 14.64
C THR A 21 -9.65 -4.98 15.27
N LEU A 22 -8.36 -4.73 14.95
CA LEU A 22 -7.24 -5.45 15.54
C LEU A 22 -7.21 -5.30 17.06
N GLN A 23 -7.38 -4.07 17.56
CA GLN A 23 -7.44 -3.82 19.00
C GLN A 23 -8.57 -4.61 19.66
N ARG A 24 -9.78 -4.56 19.09
CA ARG A 24 -10.94 -5.28 19.64
C ARG A 24 -10.72 -6.80 19.68
N GLN A 25 -10.11 -7.36 18.64
CA GLN A 25 -9.94 -8.81 18.51
C GLN A 25 -8.79 -9.34 19.37
N TYR A 26 -7.66 -8.62 19.41
CA TYR A 26 -6.41 -9.20 19.89
C TYR A 26 -5.78 -8.50 21.08
N ALA A 27 -6.15 -7.25 21.42
CA ALA A 27 -5.43 -6.49 22.46
C ALA A 27 -5.46 -7.12 23.86
N SER A 28 -6.43 -7.99 24.17
CA SER A 28 -6.50 -8.74 25.43
C SER A 28 -5.77 -10.09 25.40
N GLN A 29 -5.28 -10.52 24.25
CA GLN A 29 -4.74 -11.86 24.02
C GLN A 29 -3.23 -11.88 23.76
N ILE A 30 -2.68 -10.77 23.27
CA ILE A 30 -1.28 -10.63 22.87
C ILE A 30 -0.67 -9.35 23.46
N THR A 31 0.64 -9.23 23.40
CA THR A 31 1.34 -8.04 23.87
C THR A 31 1.09 -6.84 22.95
N GLY A 32 1.35 -5.64 23.46
CA GLY A 32 1.30 -4.42 22.64
C GLY A 32 2.26 -4.46 21.45
N ALA A 33 3.45 -5.03 21.62
CA ALA A 33 4.44 -5.15 20.55
C ALA A 33 3.96 -6.10 19.43
N GLU A 34 3.36 -7.24 19.79
CA GLU A 34 2.76 -8.14 18.82
C GLU A 34 1.60 -7.47 18.08
N LEU A 35 0.73 -6.75 18.79
CA LEU A 35 -0.38 -6.02 18.17
C LEU A 35 0.10 -4.94 17.20
N ASP A 36 1.13 -4.18 17.58
CA ASP A 36 1.73 -3.15 16.74
C ASP A 36 2.35 -3.75 15.48
N HIS A 37 3.04 -4.88 15.62
CA HIS A 37 3.62 -5.58 14.48
C HIS A 37 2.55 -6.18 13.57
N LEU A 38 1.46 -6.75 14.10
CA LEU A 38 0.31 -7.20 13.30
C LEU A 38 -0.31 -6.03 12.52
N PHE A 39 -0.39 -4.85 13.13
CA PHE A 39 -0.84 -3.65 12.45
C PHE A 39 0.14 -3.24 11.34
N ALA A 40 1.45 -3.30 11.56
CA ALA A 40 2.45 -3.07 10.52
C ALA A 40 2.30 -4.06 9.33
N CYS A 41 2.08 -5.35 9.59
CA CYS A 41 1.77 -6.35 8.56
C CYS A 41 0.52 -5.97 7.75
N LEU A 42 -0.54 -5.50 8.43
CA LEU A 42 -1.76 -5.03 7.77
C LEU A 42 -1.47 -3.85 6.84
N VAL A 43 -0.73 -2.84 7.32
CA VAL A 43 -0.38 -1.65 6.55
C VAL A 43 0.48 -2.00 5.35
N PHE A 44 1.47 -2.89 5.54
CA PHE A 44 2.30 -3.38 4.46
C PHE A 44 1.46 -4.06 3.39
N GLY A 45 0.61 -5.02 3.76
CA GLY A 45 -0.33 -5.66 2.84
C GLY A 45 -1.25 -4.66 2.15
N LEU A 46 -1.84 -3.72 2.88
CA LEU A 46 -2.77 -2.70 2.37
C LEU A 46 -2.16 -1.84 1.25
N THR A 47 -0.86 -1.54 1.37
CA THR A 47 -0.15 -0.64 0.47
C THR A 47 0.56 -1.38 -0.68
N SER A 48 0.85 -2.66 -0.51
CA SER A 48 1.54 -3.48 -1.51
C SER A 48 0.92 -3.42 -2.92
N PRO A 49 -0.41 -3.51 -3.12
CA PRO A 49 -0.98 -3.42 -4.47
C PRO A 49 -0.64 -2.13 -5.24
N ALA A 50 -0.45 -1.00 -4.54
CA ALA A 50 -0.10 0.27 -5.15
C ALA A 50 1.42 0.53 -5.21
N TYR A 51 2.18 0.00 -4.26
CA TYR A 51 3.58 0.40 -4.03
C TYR A 51 4.62 -0.72 -4.10
N ALA A 52 4.25 -2.01 -4.15
CA ALA A 52 5.21 -3.11 -4.13
C ALA A 52 6.16 -3.13 -5.33
N GLU A 53 5.70 -2.65 -6.50
CA GLU A 53 6.52 -2.53 -7.72
C GLU A 53 7.29 -1.21 -7.79
N ARG A 54 7.10 -0.30 -6.82
CA ARG A 54 7.80 0.98 -6.74
C ARG A 54 9.11 0.83 -5.95
N LYS A 55 9.80 1.94 -5.69
CA LYS A 55 11.05 1.93 -4.91
C LYS A 55 10.78 1.40 -3.50
N PRO A 56 11.55 0.43 -2.98
CA PRO A 56 11.37 -0.10 -1.63
C PRO A 56 11.40 0.98 -0.54
N ALA A 57 12.28 1.97 -0.67
CA ALA A 57 12.35 3.10 0.26
C ALA A 57 11.06 3.93 0.28
N LEU A 58 10.43 4.15 -0.89
CA LEU A 58 9.15 4.86 -0.99
C LEU A 58 8.04 4.07 -0.30
N HIS A 59 7.93 2.76 -0.58
CA HIS A 59 6.91 1.91 0.06
C HIS A 59 7.09 1.85 1.58
N PHE A 60 8.34 1.77 2.05
CA PHE A 60 8.66 1.84 3.47
C PHE A 60 8.25 3.19 4.09
N ASP A 61 8.53 4.31 3.43
CA ASP A 61 8.13 5.64 3.91
C ASP A 61 6.61 5.79 4.01
N ILE A 62 5.86 5.24 3.04
CA ILE A 62 4.39 5.19 3.09
C ILE A 62 3.91 4.33 4.27
N CYS A 63 4.46 3.14 4.45
CA CYS A 63 4.12 2.27 5.58
C CYS A 63 4.37 2.99 6.91
N ARG A 64 5.53 3.64 7.03
CA ARG A 64 5.91 4.40 8.22
C ARG A 64 4.93 5.52 8.53
N ALA A 65 4.57 6.31 7.52
CA ALA A 65 3.61 7.40 7.69
C ALA A 65 2.23 6.89 8.14
N LEU A 66 1.74 5.79 7.55
CA LEU A 66 0.43 5.23 7.88
C LEU A 66 0.41 4.57 9.27
N VAL A 67 1.48 3.87 9.66
CA VAL A 67 1.60 3.30 11.01
C VAL A 67 1.66 4.42 12.07
N ALA A 68 2.38 5.51 11.78
CA ALA A 68 2.49 6.67 12.67
C ALA A 68 1.17 7.41 12.91
N MET A 69 0.12 7.16 12.12
CA MET A 69 -1.22 7.66 12.44
C MET A 69 -1.77 7.12 13.75
N LYS A 70 -1.33 5.92 14.16
CA LYS A 70 -1.86 5.19 15.32
C LYS A 70 -0.86 4.98 16.43
N LEU A 71 0.41 4.90 16.08
CA LEU A 71 1.47 4.61 17.02
C LEU A 71 2.37 5.84 17.24
N PRO A 72 2.81 6.10 18.48
CA PRO A 72 3.87 7.06 18.72
C PRO A 72 5.16 6.59 18.06
N SER A 73 6.07 7.53 17.75
CA SER A 73 7.27 7.28 16.93
C SER A 73 8.09 6.06 17.39
N ASN A 74 8.32 5.90 18.69
CA ASN A 74 9.09 4.78 19.23
C ASN A 74 8.43 3.41 18.96
N ARG A 75 7.10 3.33 18.96
CA ARG A 75 6.35 2.10 18.67
C ARG A 75 6.24 1.85 17.18
N THR A 76 6.09 2.91 16.38
CA THR A 76 6.16 2.82 14.91
C THR A 76 7.47 2.21 14.46
N ASP A 77 8.59 2.75 14.94
CA ASP A 77 9.92 2.27 14.56
C ASP A 77 10.12 0.80 14.99
N ALA A 78 9.73 0.46 16.22
CA ALA A 78 9.82 -0.91 16.71
C ALA A 78 8.98 -1.90 15.88
N ALA A 79 7.74 -1.53 15.55
CA ALA A 79 6.82 -2.39 14.79
C ALA A 79 7.29 -2.67 13.35
N LEU A 80 7.99 -1.71 12.74
CA LEU A 80 8.47 -1.78 11.36
C LEU A 80 9.86 -2.43 11.23
N HIS A 81 10.69 -2.36 12.27
CA HIS A 81 12.06 -2.86 12.23
C HIS A 81 12.29 -4.18 12.96
N ALA A 82 11.37 -4.60 13.84
CA ALA A 82 11.52 -5.83 14.61
C ALA A 82 10.25 -6.69 14.55
N VAL A 83 10.47 -8.00 14.46
CA VAL A 83 9.41 -9.00 14.62
C VAL A 83 9.46 -9.47 16.08
N PRO A 84 8.42 -9.24 16.88
CA PRO A 84 8.40 -9.71 18.27
C PRO A 84 8.30 -11.23 18.32
N GLU A 85 8.87 -11.83 19.36
CA GLU A 85 8.66 -13.26 19.65
C GLU A 85 7.19 -13.52 19.97
N PRO A 86 6.54 -14.51 19.33
CA PRO A 86 5.13 -14.78 19.53
C PRO A 86 4.89 -15.33 20.94
N THR A 87 3.98 -14.70 21.67
CA THR A 87 3.51 -15.18 22.98
C THR A 87 2.46 -16.28 22.86
N GLN A 88 1.85 -16.41 21.68
CA GLN A 88 0.86 -17.43 21.35
C GLN A 88 1.19 -18.10 20.02
N PRO A 89 0.99 -19.43 19.88
CA PRO A 89 1.37 -20.17 18.67
C PRO A 89 0.68 -19.68 17.38
N TRP A 90 -0.52 -19.10 17.50
CA TRP A 90 -1.30 -18.63 16.35
C TRP A 90 -0.82 -17.28 15.80
N VAL A 91 0.01 -16.54 16.54
CA VAL A 91 0.45 -15.18 16.17
C VAL A 91 1.29 -15.18 14.91
N GLU A 92 2.10 -16.21 14.70
CA GLU A 92 2.89 -16.35 13.46
C GLU A 92 1.98 -16.42 12.23
N SER A 93 1.01 -17.34 12.23
CA SER A 93 0.05 -17.48 11.13
C SER A 93 -0.85 -16.25 10.97
N ALA A 94 -1.15 -15.54 12.07
CA ALA A 94 -1.94 -14.32 12.02
C ALA A 94 -1.24 -13.19 11.24
N ARG A 95 0.10 -13.10 11.27
CA ARG A 95 0.86 -12.10 10.50
C ARG A 95 0.56 -12.22 9.00
N GLU A 96 0.72 -13.42 8.45
CA GLU A 96 0.47 -13.70 7.03
C GLU A 96 -1.00 -13.49 6.64
N LEU A 97 -1.93 -13.91 7.50
CA LEU A 97 -3.37 -13.74 7.29
C LEU A 97 -3.76 -12.25 7.26
N ILE A 98 -3.25 -11.48 8.20
CA ILE A 98 -3.53 -10.05 8.34
C ILE A 98 -2.91 -9.26 7.19
N GLU A 99 -1.67 -9.58 6.78
CA GLU A 99 -1.04 -9.01 5.60
C GLU A 99 -1.87 -9.32 4.34
N SER A 100 -2.26 -10.59 4.16
CA SER A 100 -3.09 -11.01 3.03
C SER A 100 -4.44 -10.30 3.00
N GLN A 101 -5.05 -10.06 4.16
CA GLN A 101 -6.28 -9.27 4.28
C GLN A 101 -6.03 -7.80 3.92
N GLY A 102 -4.92 -7.23 4.37
CA GLY A 102 -4.42 -5.92 3.93
C GLY A 102 -4.37 -5.85 2.40
N ALA A 103 -3.70 -6.80 1.75
CA ALA A 103 -3.56 -6.83 0.30
C ALA A 103 -4.89 -6.95 -0.45
N LYS A 104 -5.85 -7.70 0.09
CA LYS A 104 -7.23 -7.74 -0.47
C LYS A 104 -7.90 -6.37 -0.38
N MET A 105 -7.78 -5.67 0.75
CA MET A 105 -8.31 -4.32 0.91
C MET A 105 -7.62 -3.33 -0.04
N GLY A 106 -6.30 -3.42 -0.17
CA GLY A 106 -5.52 -2.56 -1.07
C GLY A 106 -5.93 -2.73 -2.53
N ARG A 107 -6.17 -3.96 -2.99
CA ARG A 107 -6.68 -4.21 -4.35
C ARG A 107 -8.04 -3.58 -4.59
N MET A 108 -8.98 -3.71 -3.65
CA MET A 108 -10.30 -3.06 -3.78
C MET A 108 -10.19 -1.53 -3.83
N LEU A 109 -9.26 -0.93 -3.06
CA LEU A 109 -8.99 0.51 -3.17
C LEU A 109 -8.39 0.86 -4.53
N GLN A 110 -7.46 0.05 -5.01
CA GLN A 110 -6.81 0.25 -6.32
C GLN A 110 -7.82 0.28 -7.46
N GLU A 111 -8.76 -0.66 -7.44
CA GLU A 111 -9.87 -0.76 -8.39
C GLU A 111 -10.83 0.43 -8.29
N THR A 112 -11.09 0.94 -7.09
CA THR A 112 -12.03 2.06 -6.87
C THR A 112 -11.44 3.41 -7.26
N HIS A 113 -10.13 3.61 -7.06
CA HIS A 113 -9.47 4.91 -7.18
C HIS A 113 -8.50 5.01 -8.37
N HIS A 114 -8.39 3.97 -9.21
CA HIS A 114 -7.54 3.95 -10.41
C HIS A 114 -6.14 4.56 -10.14
N PHE A 115 -5.37 4.02 -9.20
CA PHE A 115 -4.01 4.49 -8.85
C PHE A 115 -2.98 4.38 -10.00
N ASN A 116 -3.43 4.17 -11.24
CA ASN A 116 -2.61 3.91 -12.42
C ASN A 116 -2.81 4.92 -13.57
N ASP A 117 -3.44 6.08 -13.36
CA ASP A 117 -3.68 7.03 -14.48
C ASP A 117 -2.47 7.92 -14.84
N ASP A 118 -1.38 7.90 -14.06
CA ASP A 118 -0.19 8.72 -14.32
C ASP A 118 0.99 7.97 -14.97
N SER A 119 0.77 6.75 -15.49
CA SER A 119 1.83 5.99 -16.20
C SER A 119 1.50 5.68 -17.67
N ALA A 120 0.49 6.33 -18.26
CA ALA A 120 0.14 6.20 -19.68
C ALA A 120 0.11 7.54 -20.45
N ALA A 121 0.68 8.61 -19.89
CA ALA A 121 0.82 9.89 -20.58
C ALA A 121 2.28 10.15 -21.01
N ASP A 122 2.85 9.25 -21.82
CA ASP A 122 3.97 9.59 -22.72
C ASP A 122 4.09 8.65 -23.92
N ALA A 123 2.94 8.18 -24.44
CA ALA A 123 2.85 7.63 -25.79
C ALA A 123 2.04 8.61 -26.63
N ASP A 124 2.71 9.66 -27.11
CA ASP A 124 2.19 10.56 -28.13
C ASP A 124 1.91 9.78 -29.44
N PRO A 125 0.66 9.72 -29.94
CA PRO A 125 0.37 9.26 -31.28
C PRO A 125 0.07 10.47 -32.18
N SER A 126 0.98 11.44 -32.25
CA SER A 126 0.82 12.62 -33.11
C SER A 126 1.94 12.71 -34.14
N ALA A 127 1.84 11.90 -35.20
CA ALA A 127 2.44 12.22 -36.48
C ALA A 127 1.46 11.90 -37.63
N PRO A 128 0.82 12.91 -38.26
CA PRO A 128 0.04 12.71 -39.47
C PRO A 128 0.97 12.61 -40.68
N GLY A 129 1.27 11.37 -41.09
CA GLY A 129 1.93 11.09 -42.37
C GLY A 129 0.96 11.30 -43.55
N ARG A 130 0.93 12.56 -44.02
CA ARG A 130 0.40 13.08 -45.29
C ARG A 130 0.13 12.06 -46.43
N PRO A 131 -1.02 12.12 -47.13
CA PRO A 131 -1.26 11.34 -48.35
C PRO A 131 -0.56 12.02 -49.54
N GLY A 132 0.26 11.26 -50.26
CA GLY A 132 0.89 11.69 -51.51
C GLY A 132 0.35 10.86 -52.67
N ASN A 133 -0.62 11.41 -53.39
CA ASN A 133 -1.01 10.95 -54.72
C ASN A 133 0.20 10.95 -55.68
N SER A 134 0.32 9.92 -56.50
CA SER A 134 0.88 10.04 -57.85
C SER A 134 0.26 8.94 -58.72
N GLU A 135 -0.78 9.35 -59.46
CA GLU A 135 -1.17 8.77 -60.74
C GLU A 135 -0.17 9.22 -61.84
N ASP A 136 -0.34 8.62 -63.03
CA ASP A 136 0.39 8.77 -64.31
C ASP A 136 1.68 7.92 -64.45
N LYS A 137 1.91 7.13 -65.51
CA LYS A 137 1.19 6.91 -66.77
C LYS A 137 1.78 5.72 -67.53
N ALA A 138 1.02 5.19 -68.49
CA ALA A 138 1.35 4.13 -69.43
C ALA A 138 2.60 4.36 -70.31
N ALA A 139 3.23 3.26 -70.71
CA ALA A 139 3.79 3.01 -72.05
C ALA A 139 3.90 1.50 -72.29
#